data_AF-A0A9D6Q0D2-F1
#
_entry.id   AF-A0A9D6Q0D2-F1
#
_cell.length_a   1.000
_cell.length_b   1.000
_cell.length_c   1.000
_cell.angle_alpha   90.00
_cell.angle_beta   90.00
_cell.angle_gamma   90.00
#
_symmetry.space_group_name_H-M   'P 1'
#
loop_
_entity.id
_entity.type
_entity.pdbx_description
1 polymer ?
#
loop_
_entity_poly.entity_id
_entity_poly.type
_entity_poly.pdbx_seq_one_letter_code
_entity_poly.pdbx_strand_id
1 'polypeptide(L)'
;WGESWSPVPALNGFFSLTLISNTGAAFGTLRDQGTFLTLLAVVVVVGILLYQRQLSAQSAWGGWLRTSLGLQLGGAAGNLADRLRLGYVVDFLDFYVVDPRGVGYHWPAFNLADSAIVLGVAFLAYLLWRESRTAHPPAAPPPTPESS
;
A
#
# COMPACT_ATOMS: atom_id res chain seq x y z
N TRP A 1 -10.17 18.02 13.00
CA TRP A 1 -9.63 17.90 11.63
C TRP A 1 -8.49 18.89 11.49
N GLY A 2 -7.44 18.53 10.75
CA GLY A 2 -6.30 19.41 10.51
C GLY A 2 -6.65 20.57 9.57
N GLU A 3 -5.71 21.47 9.33
CA GLU A 3 -5.85 22.49 8.29
C GLU A 3 -5.88 21.81 6.90
N SER A 4 -6.90 22.14 6.10
CA SER A 4 -7.09 21.65 4.73
C SER A 4 -6.83 22.75 3.72
N TRP A 5 -6.13 22.40 2.65
CA TRP A 5 -5.80 23.27 1.52
C TRP A 5 -6.13 22.58 0.20
N SER A 6 -6.81 23.29 -0.69
CA SER A 6 -7.14 22.83 -2.04
C SER A 6 -6.27 23.52 -3.08
N PRO A 7 -5.10 22.98 -3.43
CA PRO A 7 -4.20 23.60 -4.41
C PRO A 7 -4.78 23.67 -5.83
N VAL A 8 -5.68 22.74 -6.16
CA VAL A 8 -6.22 22.57 -7.50
C VAL A 8 -7.74 22.75 -7.44
N PRO A 9 -8.27 23.94 -7.78
CA PRO A 9 -9.71 24.22 -7.69
C PRO A 9 -10.58 23.25 -8.48
N ALA A 10 -10.07 22.68 -9.58
CA ALA A 10 -10.77 21.68 -10.38
C ALA A 10 -11.03 20.36 -9.64
N LEU A 11 -10.32 20.09 -8.54
CA LEU A 11 -10.51 18.91 -7.70
C LEU A 11 -11.35 19.19 -6.45
N ASN A 12 -11.92 20.39 -6.31
CA ASN A 12 -12.80 20.71 -5.20
C ASN A 12 -14.02 19.77 -5.18
N GLY A 13 -14.28 19.18 -4.01
CA GLY A 13 -15.31 18.16 -3.87
C GLY A 13 -14.85 16.73 -4.14
N PHE A 14 -13.56 16.54 -4.48
CA PHE A 14 -12.93 15.23 -4.69
C PHE A 14 -11.62 15.03 -3.89
N PHE A 15 -10.76 16.04 -3.83
CA PHE A 15 -9.42 15.92 -3.24
C PHE A 15 -8.97 17.20 -2.54
N SER A 16 -8.29 17.05 -1.41
CA SER A 16 -7.61 18.13 -0.69
C SER A 16 -6.28 17.65 -0.09
N LEU A 17 -5.40 18.61 0.22
CA LEU A 17 -4.24 18.36 1.06
C LEU A 17 -4.59 18.76 2.50
N THR A 18 -4.56 17.84 3.45
CA THR A 18 -4.95 18.12 4.84
C THR A 18 -3.90 17.64 5.82
N LEU A 19 -3.39 18.49 6.70
CA LEU A 19 -2.36 18.08 7.66
C LEU A 19 -2.95 17.30 8.85
N ILE A 20 -2.88 15.96 8.82
CA ILE A 20 -3.39 15.10 9.91
C ILE A 20 -2.23 14.41 10.62
N SER A 21 -2.21 14.55 11.95
CA SER A 21 -1.29 13.82 12.83
C SER A 21 -1.93 12.50 13.26
N ASN A 22 -1.50 11.39 12.66
CA ASN A 22 -2.10 10.07 12.87
C ASN A 22 -1.27 9.23 13.86
N THR A 23 -1.80 9.11 15.08
CA THR A 23 -1.24 8.26 16.15
C THR A 23 -1.65 6.78 16.04
N GLY A 24 -2.42 6.41 15.01
CA GLY A 24 -3.10 5.11 14.87
C GLY A 24 -4.63 5.22 14.84
N ALA A 25 -5.17 6.44 14.94
CA ALA A 25 -6.61 6.69 14.96
C ALA A 25 -7.32 6.39 13.63
N ALA A 26 -6.61 6.46 12.49
CA ALA A 26 -7.22 6.21 11.17
C ALA A 26 -7.72 4.76 10.98
N PHE A 27 -7.25 3.81 11.78
CA PHE A 27 -7.70 2.42 11.75
C PHE A 27 -8.73 2.06 12.84
N GLY A 28 -9.26 3.05 13.57
CA GLY A 28 -10.33 2.85 14.56
C GLY A 28 -9.92 2.08 15.81
N THR A 29 -9.75 0.75 15.70
CA THR A 29 -9.46 -0.19 16.80
C THR A 29 -8.05 -0.06 17.38
N LEU A 30 -7.15 0.67 16.72
CA LEU A 30 -5.75 0.87 17.11
C LEU A 30 -5.48 2.25 17.72
N ARG A 31 -6.51 2.96 18.18
CA ARG A 31 -6.36 4.22 18.91
C ARG A 31 -5.41 4.00 20.10
N ASP A 32 -4.40 4.85 20.23
CA ASP A 32 -3.32 4.79 21.24
C ASP A 32 -2.36 3.58 21.15
N GLN A 33 -2.40 2.82 20.06
CA GLN A 33 -1.45 1.73 19.79
C GLN A 33 -0.24 2.15 18.94
N GLY A 34 0.16 3.42 18.99
CA GLY A 34 1.30 3.95 18.22
C GLY A 34 2.58 3.13 18.40
N THR A 35 2.84 2.64 19.61
CA THR A 35 3.97 1.75 19.92
C THR A 35 3.86 0.41 19.19
N PHE A 36 2.67 -0.22 19.18
CA PHE A 36 2.46 -1.48 18.46
C PHE A 36 2.67 -1.30 16.96
N LEU A 37 2.12 -0.24 16.37
CA LEU A 37 2.32 0.08 14.95
C LEU A 37 3.80 0.32 14.61
N THR A 38 4.54 0.97 15.51
CA THR A 38 5.99 1.17 15.38
C THR A 38 6.73 -0.17 15.39
N LEU A 39 6.43 -1.04 16.37
CA LEU A 39 7.05 -2.38 16.46
C LEU A 39 6.72 -3.24 15.24
N LEU A 40 5.47 -3.22 14.77
CA LEU A 40 5.06 -3.91 13.56
C LEU A 40 5.83 -3.41 12.33
N ALA A 41 5.98 -2.09 12.18
CA ALA A 41 6.74 -1.51 11.08
C ALA A 41 8.22 -1.93 11.13
N VAL A 42 8.84 -1.97 12.32
CA VAL A 42 10.20 -2.51 12.51
C VAL A 42 10.29 -3.97 12.05
N VAL A 43 9.35 -4.82 12.49
CA VAL A 43 9.32 -6.23 12.10
C VAL A 43 9.19 -6.39 10.58
N VAL A 44 8.31 -5.62 9.94
CA VAL A 44 8.13 -5.63 8.48
C VAL A 44 9.40 -5.19 7.76
N VAL A 45 10.02 -4.09 8.17
CA VAL A 45 11.27 -3.58 7.58
C VAL A 45 12.38 -4.62 7.70
N VAL A 46 12.60 -5.18 8.89
CA VAL A 46 13.62 -6.22 9.13
C VAL A 46 13.30 -7.47 8.32
N GLY A 47 12.05 -7.92 8.32
CA GLY A 47 11.61 -9.08 7.56
C GLY A 47 11.87 -8.95 6.07
N ILE A 48 11.55 -7.79 5.47
CA ILE A 48 11.82 -7.52 4.05
C ILE A 48 13.33 -7.53 3.78
N LEU A 49 14.14 -6.89 4.63
CA LEU A 49 15.60 -6.87 4.46
C LEU A 49 16.22 -8.27 4.52
N LEU A 50 15.74 -9.11 5.44
CA LEU A 50 16.19 -10.51 5.55
C LEU A 50 15.73 -11.34 4.36
N TYR A 51 14.47 -11.19 3.93
CA TYR A 51 13.93 -11.91 2.78
C TYR A 51 14.66 -11.56 1.48
N GLN A 52 14.98 -10.27 1.27
CA GLN A 52 15.73 -9.84 0.09
C GLN A 52 17.12 -10.48 -0.04
N ARG A 53 17.77 -10.86 1.07
CA ARG A 53 19.05 -11.57 1.04
C ARG A 53 18.94 -13.00 0.53
N GLN A 54 17.76 -13.60 0.64
CA GLN A 54 17.50 -14.98 0.22
C GLN A 54 17.04 -15.05 -1.24
N LEU A 55 16.70 -13.90 -1.87
CA LEU A 55 16.29 -13.85 -3.26
C LEU A 55 17.48 -14.07 -4.21
N SER A 56 17.56 -15.29 -4.74
CA SER A 56 18.50 -15.61 -5.81
C SER A 56 18.16 -14.81 -7.08
N ALA A 57 19.20 -14.32 -7.78
CA ALA A 57 19.04 -13.48 -8.98
C ALA A 57 18.49 -14.24 -10.21
N GLN A 58 18.11 -15.52 -10.06
CA GLN A 58 17.88 -16.44 -11.18
C GLN A 58 16.40 -16.54 -11.63
N SER A 59 15.46 -15.84 -10.98
CA SER A 59 14.08 -15.76 -11.49
C SER A 59 13.96 -14.70 -12.59
N ALA A 60 13.26 -15.04 -13.69
CA ALA A 60 12.92 -14.11 -14.77
C ALA A 60 12.17 -12.84 -14.28
N TRP A 61 11.59 -12.89 -13.08
CA TRP A 61 10.85 -11.79 -12.44
C TRP A 61 11.58 -11.17 -11.25
N GLY A 62 12.84 -11.56 -11.00
CA GLY A 62 13.59 -11.16 -9.82
C GLY A 62 13.74 -9.64 -9.65
N GLY A 63 13.84 -8.90 -10.75
CA GLY A 63 13.85 -7.42 -10.74
C GLY A 63 12.52 -6.83 -10.26
N TRP A 64 11.40 -7.33 -10.78
CA TRP A 64 10.06 -6.86 -10.41
C TRP A 64 9.71 -7.19 -8.96
N LEU A 65 10.12 -8.36 -8.48
CA LEU A 65 9.97 -8.74 -7.08
C LEU A 65 10.78 -7.83 -6.15
N ARG A 66 12.00 -7.47 -6.53
CA ARG A 66 12.81 -6.50 -5.77
C ARG A 66 12.18 -5.12 -5.74
N THR A 67 11.60 -4.67 -6.86
CA THR A 67 10.86 -3.40 -6.92
C THR A 67 9.64 -3.41 -6.00
N SER A 68 8.85 -4.50 -5.99
CA SER A 68 7.67 -4.59 -5.12
C SER A 68 8.04 -4.60 -3.63
N LEU A 69 9.13 -5.27 -3.27
CA LEU A 69 9.68 -5.26 -1.90
C LEU A 69 10.31 -3.91 -1.55
N GLY A 70 10.96 -3.24 -2.51
CA GLY A 70 11.53 -1.90 -2.35
C GLY A 70 10.47 -0.84 -2.06
N LEU A 71 9.33 -0.90 -2.76
CA LEU A 71 8.18 -0.03 -2.49
C LEU A 71 7.64 -0.22 -1.07
N GLN A 72 7.44 -1.48 -0.65
CA GLN A 72 6.98 -1.81 0.70
C GLN A 72 7.99 -1.37 1.78
N LEU A 73 9.28 -1.63 1.54
CA LEU A 73 10.36 -1.23 2.45
C LEU A 73 10.43 0.29 2.60
N GLY A 74 10.40 1.03 1.48
CA GLY A 74 10.46 2.48 1.47
C GLY A 74 9.28 3.11 2.20
N GLY A 75 8.06 2.64 1.94
CA GLY A 75 6.87 3.11 2.64
C GLY A 75 6.88 2.77 4.13
N ALA A 76 7.20 1.52 4.50
CA ALA A 76 7.29 1.12 5.90
C ALA A 76 8.38 1.91 6.65
N ALA A 77 9.54 2.12 6.04
CA ALA A 77 10.63 2.91 6.61
C ALA A 77 10.27 4.40 6.75
N GLY A 78 9.55 4.99 5.78
CA GLY A 78 9.08 6.37 5.86
C GLY A 78 8.12 6.59 7.04
N ASN A 79 7.09 5.75 7.14
CA ASN A 79 6.13 5.80 8.24
C ASN A 79 6.76 5.46 9.61
N LEU A 80 7.79 4.62 9.64
CA LEU A 80 8.57 4.35 10.85
C LEU A 80 9.40 5.58 11.24
N ALA A 81 10.07 6.24 10.29
CA ALA A 81 10.87 7.42 10.54
C ALA A 81 10.03 8.56 11.13
N ASP A 82 8.81 8.77 10.62
CA ASP A 82 7.86 9.74 11.18
C ASP A 82 7.52 9.39 12.63
N ARG A 83 7.14 8.14 12.92
CA ARG A 83 6.82 7.71 14.28
C ARG A 83 7.98 7.88 15.26
N LEU A 84 9.21 7.58 14.84
CA LEU A 84 10.40 7.73 15.68
C LEU A 84 10.76 9.19 15.95
N ARG A 85 10.49 10.09 14.99
CA ARG A 85 10.84 11.52 15.09
C ARG A 85 9.74 12.36 15.74
N LEU A 86 8.49 12.07 15.42
CA LEU A 86 7.32 12.89 15.74
C LEU A 86 6.36 12.22 16.73
N GLY A 87 6.43 10.89 16.89
CA GLY A 87 5.48 10.11 17.68
C GLY A 87 4.19 9.74 16.94
N TYR A 88 4.02 10.19 15.70
CA TYR A 88 2.86 9.92 14.83
C TYR A 88 3.27 9.96 13.36
N VAL A 89 2.37 9.55 12.46
CA VAL A 89 2.55 9.68 11.01
C VAL A 89 1.82 10.91 10.50
N VAL A 90 2.43 11.64 9.58
CA VAL A 90 1.76 12.75 8.90
C VAL A 90 1.00 12.20 7.69
N ASP A 91 -0.33 12.29 7.77
CA ASP A 91 -1.22 12.03 6.63
C ASP A 91 -1.59 13.36 5.98
N PHE A 92 -1.59 13.37 4.64
CA PHE A 92 -1.80 14.61 3.89
C PHE A 92 -2.66 14.48 2.64
N LEU A 93 -2.93 13.27 2.15
CA LEU A 93 -3.82 13.03 1.02
C LEU A 93 -5.22 12.73 1.55
N ASP A 94 -6.17 13.64 1.29
CA ASP A 94 -7.56 13.49 1.68
C ASP A 94 -8.45 13.44 0.43
N PHE A 95 -9.09 12.30 0.22
CA PHE A 95 -10.04 12.08 -0.88
C PHE A 95 -11.44 11.99 -0.32
N TYR A 96 -12.37 12.69 -0.93
CA TYR A 96 -13.74 12.78 -0.43
C TYR A 96 -14.73 12.94 -1.57
N VAL A 97 -16.01 12.71 -1.32
CA VAL A 97 -17.08 13.02 -2.27
C VAL A 97 -18.15 13.84 -1.56
N VAL A 98 -18.65 14.87 -2.22
CA VAL A 98 -19.69 15.75 -1.68
C VAL A 98 -21.02 15.37 -2.32
N ASP A 99 -22.01 15.06 -1.49
CA ASP A 99 -23.37 14.76 -1.98
C ASP A 99 -24.14 16.04 -2.37
N PRO A 100 -25.30 15.93 -3.06
CA PRO A 100 -26.09 17.09 -3.45
C PRO A 100 -26.64 17.93 -2.29
N ARG A 101 -26.58 17.44 -1.04
CA ARG A 101 -26.98 18.16 0.17
C ARG A 101 -25.80 18.91 0.80
N GLY A 102 -24.60 18.79 0.22
CA GLY A 102 -23.37 19.42 0.71
C GLY A 102 -22.65 18.59 1.78
N VAL A 103 -23.03 17.33 2.00
CA VAL A 103 -22.34 16.47 2.98
C VAL A 103 -21.12 15.81 2.34
N GLY A 104 -19.95 16.03 2.92
CA GLY A 104 -18.69 15.40 2.50
C GLY A 104 -18.47 14.04 3.15
N TYR A 105 -18.25 13.01 2.35
CA TYR A 105 -17.84 11.68 2.79
C TYR A 105 -16.37 11.49 2.47
N HIS A 106 -15.54 11.38 3.51
CA HIS A 106 -14.09 11.29 3.39
C HIS A 106 -13.62 9.85 3.48
N TRP A 107 -12.73 9.48 2.56
CA TRP A 107 -11.85 8.33 2.75
C TRP A 107 -10.84 8.65 3.86
N PRO A 108 -10.41 7.68 4.68
CA PRO A 108 -9.35 7.92 5.66
C PRO A 108 -8.11 8.53 4.99
N ALA A 109 -7.66 9.67 5.49
CA ALA A 109 -6.48 10.33 4.94
C ALA A 109 -5.25 9.41 5.04
N PHE A 110 -4.36 9.54 4.06
CA PHE A 110 -3.14 8.72 3.95
C PHE A 110 -1.99 9.54 3.38
N ASN A 111 -0.82 8.92 3.22
CA ASN A 111 0.34 9.58 2.66
C ASN A 111 1.01 8.78 1.52
N LEU A 112 2.14 9.31 1.04
CA LEU A 112 2.92 8.66 -0.03
C LEU A 112 3.53 7.32 0.41
N ALA A 113 3.89 7.18 1.69
CA ALA A 113 4.41 5.93 2.24
C ALA A 113 3.34 4.83 2.26
N ASP A 114 2.10 5.15 2.62
CA ASP A 114 0.97 4.21 2.52
C ASP A 114 0.70 3.81 1.07
N SER A 115 0.75 4.79 0.15
CA SER A 115 0.60 4.55 -1.28
C SER A 115 1.67 3.58 -1.81
N ALA A 116 2.93 3.76 -1.39
CA ALA A 116 4.03 2.88 -1.76
C ALA A 116 3.83 1.45 -1.23
N ILE A 117 3.37 1.30 0.02
CA ILE A 117 3.05 -0.01 0.60
C ILE A 117 1.94 -0.69 -0.22
N VAL A 118 0.82 0.00 -0.47
CA VAL A 118 -0.32 -0.56 -1.22
C VAL A 118 0.09 -0.99 -2.63
N LEU A 119 0.83 -0.14 -3.36
CA LEU A 119 1.30 -0.47 -4.70
C LEU A 119 2.31 -1.64 -4.68
N GLY A 120 3.20 -1.67 -3.71
CA GLY A 120 4.16 -2.76 -3.56
C GLY A 120 3.48 -4.10 -3.25
N VAL A 121 2.46 -4.12 -2.38
CA VAL A 121 1.65 -5.31 -2.10
C VAL A 121 0.87 -5.75 -3.35
N ALA A 122 0.24 -4.81 -4.06
CA ALA A 122 -0.50 -5.10 -5.30
C ALA A 122 0.42 -5.71 -6.38
N PHE A 123 1.63 -5.15 -6.55
CA PHE A 123 2.63 -5.71 -7.46
C PHE A 123 3.11 -7.09 -7.03
N LEU A 124 3.38 -7.31 -5.74
CA LEU A 124 3.76 -8.63 -5.24
C LEU A 124 2.66 -9.66 -5.51
N ALA A 125 1.40 -9.34 -5.20
CA ALA A 125 0.26 -10.22 -5.44
C ALA A 125 0.10 -10.55 -6.93
N TYR A 126 0.24 -9.55 -7.81
CA TYR A 126 0.18 -9.75 -9.25
C TYR A 126 1.29 -10.67 -9.77
N LEU A 127 2.53 -10.49 -9.28
CA LEU A 127 3.66 -11.33 -9.68
C LEU A 127 3.44 -12.80 -9.25
N LEU A 128 3.01 -13.02 -8.00
CA LEU A 128 2.71 -14.37 -7.50
C LEU A 128 1.57 -15.03 -8.30
N TRP A 129 0.53 -14.28 -8.63
CA TRP A 129 -0.58 -14.77 -9.45
C TRP A 129 -0.13 -15.17 -10.86
N ARG A 130 0.78 -14.39 -11.47
CA ARG A 130 1.34 -14.73 -12.79
C ARG A 130 2.23 -15.98 -12.76
N GLU A 131 3.08 -16.11 -11.75
CA GLU A 131 3.97 -17.26 -11.60
C GLU A 131 3.18 -18.57 -11.43
N SER A 132 2.07 -18.50 -10.68
CA SER A 132 1.11 -19.59 -10.53
C SER A 132 0.53 -20.08 -11.86
N ARG A 133 0.22 -19.15 -12.79
CA ARG A 133 -0.34 -19.46 -14.12
C ARG A 133 0.68 -20.07 -15.07
N THR A 134 1.95 -19.71 -14.94
CA THR A 134 3.03 -20.30 -15.75
C THR A 134 3.40 -21.71 -15.29
N ALA A 135 3.20 -22.04 -14.01
CA ALA A 135 3.47 -23.38 -13.47
C ALA A 135 2.37 -24.41 -13.81
N HIS A 136 1.12 -23.98 -14.02
CA HIS A 136 0.01 -24.82 -14.47
C HIS A 136 -0.67 -24.22 -15.71
N PRO A 137 -0.32 -24.69 -16.93
CA PRO A 137 -1.06 -24.33 -18.13
C PRO A 137 -2.52 -24.78 -18.01
N PRO A 138 -3.50 -24.04 -18.56
CA PRO A 138 -4.87 -24.52 -18.67
C PRO A 138 -4.89 -25.86 -19.44
N ALA A 139 -5.66 -26.82 -18.95
CA ALA A 139 -5.77 -28.14 -19.57
C ALA A 139 -6.17 -28.01 -21.05
N ALA A 140 -5.46 -28.74 -21.92
CA ALA A 140 -5.79 -28.76 -23.35
C ALA A 140 -7.23 -29.25 -23.56
N PRO A 141 -7.96 -28.69 -24.54
CA PRO A 141 -9.29 -29.18 -24.86
C PRO A 141 -9.24 -30.68 -25.23
N PRO A 142 -10.28 -31.46 -24.87
CA PRO A 142 -10.32 -32.88 -25.19
C PRO A 142 -10.21 -33.09 -26.72
N PRO A 143 -9.56 -34.17 -27.18
CA PRO A 143 -9.44 -34.45 -28.59
C PRO A 143 -10.84 -34.54 -29.22
N THR A 144 -11.03 -33.86 -30.35
CA THR A 144 -12.26 -33.97 -31.14
C THR A 144 -12.46 -35.44 -31.54
N PRO A 145 -13.66 -36.02 -31.34
CA PRO A 145 -13.94 -37.38 -31.79
C PRO A 145 -13.66 -37.46 -33.29
N GLU A 146 -12.79 -38.37 -33.71
CA GLU A 146 -12.61 -38.68 -35.13
C GLU A 146 -13.95 -39.18 -35.66
N SER A 147 -14.54 -38.44 -36.60
CA SER A 147 -15.74 -38.87 -37.32
C SER A 147 -15.38 -40.11 -38.14
N SER A 148 -15.81 -41.28 -37.68
CA SER A 148 -15.76 -42.54 -38.42
C SER A 148 -17.00 -42.70 -39.30
#